data_AF-A0A4U8SSG0-F1
#
_entry.id   AF-A0A4U8SSG0-F1
#
_cell.length_a   1.000
_cell.length_b   1.000
_cell.length_c   1.000
_cell.angle_alpha   90.00
_cell.angle_beta   90.00
_cell.angle_gamma   90.00
#
_symmetry.space_group_name_H-M   'P 1'
#
loop_
_entity.id
_entity.type
_entity.pdbx_description
1 polymer ?
#
loop_
_entity_poly.entity_id
_entity_poly.type
_entity_poly.pdbx_seq_one_letter_code
_entity_poly.pdbx_strand_id
1 'polypeptide(L)'
;MIEYNPEFLEKTSFLGKAQSDNLRAICADIDLNEIIANIENRKSIAHKLCFDFIYTSAIIEGNTYTRGEAETLFETRLPISSKSVDDANMLLNIKYALDYILQEKPTITKHSIREIHQILSQGLLPKKAQGGVRELAVTIGNSEYVPLSNPLELELQNIKTL
;
A
#
# COMPACT_ATOMS: atom_id res chain seq x y z
N MET A 1 -23.45 20.08 9.76
CA MET A 1 -22.87 18.74 9.99
C MET A 1 -22.00 18.45 8.78
N ILE A 2 -20.72 18.10 8.95
CA ILE A 2 -19.92 17.69 7.79
C ILE A 2 -20.33 16.25 7.47
N GLU A 3 -20.83 16.02 6.27
CA GLU A 3 -21.35 14.73 5.81
C GLU A 3 -20.41 14.13 4.76
N TYR A 4 -20.57 12.84 4.50
CA TYR A 4 -19.84 12.16 3.42
C TYR A 4 -20.08 12.88 2.10
N ASN A 5 -19.02 13.40 1.47
CA ASN A 5 -19.05 13.98 0.14
C ASN A 5 -18.28 13.09 -0.86
N PRO A 6 -18.96 12.40 -1.80
CA PRO A 6 -18.32 11.57 -2.81
C PRO A 6 -17.49 12.35 -3.83
N GLU A 7 -17.65 13.68 -3.97
CA GLU A 7 -16.86 14.51 -4.89
C GLU A 7 -15.37 14.53 -4.55
N PHE A 8 -15.01 14.33 -3.27
CA PHE A 8 -13.60 14.16 -2.86
C PHE A 8 -12.94 12.90 -3.43
N LEU A 9 -13.73 11.99 -4.00
CA LEU A 9 -13.23 10.79 -4.71
C LEU A 9 -13.11 11.03 -6.22
N GLU A 10 -13.39 12.23 -6.71
CA GLU A 10 -13.20 12.58 -8.10
C GLU A 10 -11.72 12.53 -8.48
N LYS A 11 -11.46 11.94 -9.65
CA LYS A 11 -10.12 11.65 -10.11
C LYS A 11 -9.50 12.92 -10.70
N THR A 12 -8.79 13.69 -9.89
CA THR A 12 -7.95 14.80 -10.38
C THR A 12 -6.58 14.26 -10.76
N SER A 13 -6.21 14.37 -12.05
CA SER A 13 -4.86 14.01 -12.48
C SER A 13 -3.86 15.00 -11.90
N PHE A 14 -2.87 14.51 -11.16
CA PHE A 14 -1.75 15.33 -10.68
C PHE A 14 -0.91 15.88 -11.85
N LEU A 15 -0.79 15.11 -12.95
CA LEU A 15 -0.05 15.49 -14.14
C LEU A 15 -1.00 16.03 -15.22
N GLY A 16 -0.59 17.09 -15.91
CA GLY A 16 -1.26 17.54 -17.13
C GLY A 16 -1.05 16.57 -18.30
N LYS A 17 -1.92 16.64 -19.32
CA LYS A 17 -1.88 15.75 -20.49
C LYS A 17 -0.49 15.66 -21.13
N ALA A 18 0.17 16.80 -21.36
CA ALA A 18 1.50 16.85 -21.96
C ALA A 18 2.58 16.14 -21.10
N GLN A 19 2.49 16.25 -19.77
CA GLN A 19 3.42 15.56 -18.86
C GLN A 19 3.17 14.05 -18.87
N SER A 20 1.89 13.64 -18.86
CA SER A 20 1.52 12.22 -18.96
C SER A 20 1.98 11.61 -20.28
N ASP A 21 1.83 12.32 -21.39
CA ASP A 21 2.24 11.84 -22.72
C ASP A 21 3.77 11.74 -22.82
N ASN A 22 4.50 12.71 -22.26
CA ASN A 22 5.97 12.64 -22.16
C ASN A 22 6.42 11.43 -21.31
N LEU A 23 5.82 11.22 -20.14
CA LEU A 23 6.18 10.09 -19.28
C LEU A 23 5.90 8.75 -19.98
N ARG A 24 4.76 8.62 -20.67
CA ARG A 24 4.45 7.41 -21.46
C ARG A 24 5.48 7.17 -22.58
N ALA A 25 5.93 8.24 -23.26
CA ALA A 25 6.95 8.11 -24.29
C ALA A 25 8.29 7.62 -23.72
N ILE A 26 8.72 8.15 -22.56
CA ILE A 26 9.94 7.70 -21.88
C ILE A 26 9.81 6.23 -21.44
N CYS A 27 8.62 5.82 -20.97
CA CYS A 27 8.38 4.46 -20.51
C CYS A 27 8.11 3.45 -21.65
N ALA A 28 7.97 3.89 -22.90
CA ALA A 28 7.56 3.03 -24.02
C ALA A 28 8.57 1.89 -24.29
N ASP A 29 9.85 2.16 -24.07
CA ASP A 29 10.94 1.20 -24.30
C ASP A 29 11.33 0.42 -23.03
N ILE A 30 10.58 0.59 -21.94
CA ILE A 30 10.86 -0.06 -20.66
C ILE A 30 10.02 -1.34 -20.52
N ASP A 31 10.67 -2.51 -20.54
CA ASP A 31 10.01 -3.77 -20.20
C ASP A 31 9.93 -3.95 -18.67
N LEU A 32 8.71 -3.82 -18.14
CA LEU A 32 8.45 -4.05 -16.72
C LEU A 32 8.79 -5.48 -16.29
N ASN A 33 8.63 -6.49 -17.15
CA ASN A 33 8.96 -7.87 -16.78
C ASN A 33 10.47 -8.04 -16.62
N GLU A 34 11.29 -7.38 -17.44
CA GLU A 34 12.75 -7.38 -17.31
C GLU A 34 13.19 -6.71 -16.00
N ILE A 35 12.57 -5.57 -15.66
CA ILE A 35 12.82 -4.89 -14.38
C ILE A 35 12.46 -5.80 -13.20
N ILE A 36 11.27 -6.39 -13.24
CA ILE A 36 10.75 -7.25 -12.16
C ILE A 36 11.60 -8.53 -12.01
N ALA A 37 12.07 -9.11 -13.12
CA ALA A 37 12.92 -10.32 -13.11
C ALA A 37 14.23 -10.12 -12.32
N ASN A 38 14.66 -8.87 -12.12
CA ASN A 38 15.88 -8.52 -11.41
C ASN A 38 15.66 -8.05 -9.96
N ILE A 39 14.45 -8.18 -9.40
CA ILE A 39 14.13 -7.71 -8.03
C ILE A 39 14.92 -8.45 -6.94
N GLU A 40 15.28 -9.72 -7.16
CA GLU A 40 16.08 -10.49 -6.20
C GLU A 40 17.55 -10.04 -6.16
N ASN A 41 18.04 -9.36 -7.20
CA ASN A 41 19.38 -8.81 -7.21
C ASN A 41 19.42 -7.52 -6.40
N ARG A 42 20.00 -7.57 -5.19
CA ARG A 42 20.13 -6.41 -4.28
C ARG A 42 20.83 -5.18 -4.86
N LYS A 43 21.63 -5.35 -5.92
CA LYS A 43 22.28 -4.25 -6.61
C LYS A 43 21.40 -3.60 -7.69
N SER A 44 20.31 -4.26 -8.11
CA SER A 44 19.42 -3.78 -9.14
C SER A 44 18.66 -2.54 -8.69
N ILE A 45 18.26 -1.71 -9.65
CA ILE A 45 17.42 -0.55 -9.39
C ILE A 45 16.03 -0.99 -8.89
N ALA A 46 15.50 -2.09 -9.41
CA ALA A 46 14.19 -2.63 -9.03
C ALA A 46 14.13 -2.99 -7.54
N HIS A 47 15.16 -3.68 -7.05
CA HIS A 47 15.28 -4.02 -5.63
C HIS A 47 15.29 -2.77 -4.74
N LYS A 48 16.10 -1.77 -5.11
CA LYS A 48 16.21 -0.52 -4.35
C LYS A 48 14.88 0.25 -4.34
N LEU A 49 14.20 0.35 -5.47
CA LEU A 49 12.89 0.99 -5.57
C LEU A 49 11.83 0.28 -4.74
N CYS A 50 11.80 -1.06 -4.75
CA CYS A 50 10.88 -1.84 -3.91
C CYS A 50 11.17 -1.61 -2.41
N PHE A 51 12.44 -1.63 -2.02
CA PHE A 51 12.84 -1.34 -0.65
C PHE A 51 12.44 0.08 -0.24
N ASP A 52 12.74 1.09 -1.07
CA ASP A 52 12.43 2.48 -0.79
C ASP A 52 10.91 2.71 -0.74
N PHE A 53 10.12 2.02 -1.57
CA PHE A 53 8.65 2.02 -1.50
C PHE A 53 8.17 1.48 -0.15
N ILE A 54 8.65 0.30 0.27
CA ILE A 54 8.24 -0.32 1.54
C ILE A 54 8.60 0.59 2.72
N TYR A 55 9.85 1.04 2.77
CA TYR A 55 10.35 1.90 3.83
C TYR A 55 9.59 3.22 3.92
N THR A 56 9.45 3.92 2.80
CA THR A 56 8.77 5.23 2.77
C THR A 56 7.29 5.10 3.13
N SER A 57 6.61 4.06 2.67
CA SER A 57 5.21 3.81 3.02
C SER A 57 5.03 3.61 4.53
N ALA A 58 5.92 2.85 5.17
CA ALA A 58 5.87 2.65 6.61
C ALA A 58 6.15 3.95 7.39
N ILE A 59 7.15 4.75 6.96
CA ILE A 59 7.47 6.03 7.61
C ILE A 59 6.29 7.03 7.53
N ILE A 60 5.59 7.08 6.40
CA ILE A 60 4.39 7.93 6.23
C ILE A 60 3.31 7.59 7.27
N GLU A 61 3.15 6.29 7.59
CA GLU A 61 2.24 5.79 8.62
C GLU A 61 2.80 5.93 10.06
N GLY A 62 3.98 6.53 10.23
CA GLY A 62 4.58 6.82 11.53
C GLY A 62 5.50 5.73 12.09
N ASN A 63 5.92 4.75 11.27
CA ASN A 63 6.86 3.71 11.68
C ASN A 63 8.21 4.31 12.13
N THR A 64 8.81 3.73 13.16
CA THR A 64 10.02 4.30 13.78
C THR A 64 11.34 3.63 13.39
N TYR A 65 11.32 2.60 12.55
CA TYR A 65 12.53 1.96 12.06
C TYR A 65 13.34 2.93 11.18
N THR A 66 14.65 2.98 11.40
CA THR A 66 15.58 3.61 10.46
C THR A 66 15.79 2.71 9.24
N ARG A 67 16.33 3.29 8.16
CA ARG A 67 16.59 2.55 6.92
C ARG A 67 17.45 1.30 7.12
N GLY A 68 18.54 1.40 7.89
CA GLY A 68 19.44 0.26 8.16
C GLY A 68 18.82 -0.79 9.10
N GLU A 69 17.97 -0.37 10.03
CA GLU A 69 17.19 -1.28 10.87
C GLU A 69 16.17 -2.08 10.05
N ALA A 70 15.49 -1.43 9.09
CA ALA A 70 14.56 -2.09 8.18
C ALA A 70 15.28 -3.10 7.26
N GLU A 71 16.47 -2.75 6.76
CA GLU A 71 17.31 -3.67 5.99
C GLU A 71 17.71 -4.89 6.82
N THR A 72 18.17 -4.67 8.06
CA THR A 72 18.50 -5.75 9.00
C THR A 72 17.29 -6.63 9.30
N LEU A 73 16.11 -6.03 9.49
CA LEU A 73 14.86 -6.76 9.70
C LEU A 73 14.52 -7.67 8.52
N PHE A 74 14.69 -7.20 7.27
CA PHE A 74 14.41 -8.02 6.10
C PHE A 74 15.40 -9.17 5.91
N GLU A 75 16.67 -8.98 6.27
CA GLU A 75 17.69 -10.04 6.19
C GLU A 75 17.50 -11.10 7.28
N THR A 76 17.26 -10.67 8.52
CA THR A 76 17.25 -11.56 9.68
C THR A 76 15.86 -12.08 10.03
N ARG A 77 14.81 -11.36 9.63
CA ARG A 77 13.41 -11.52 10.10
C ARG A 77 13.27 -11.41 11.62
N LEU A 78 14.23 -10.77 12.29
CA LEU A 78 14.22 -10.57 13.73
C LEU A 78 13.91 -9.10 14.05
N PRO A 79 12.84 -8.84 14.83
CA PRO A 79 12.58 -7.50 15.35
C PRO A 79 13.73 -7.01 16.24
N ILE A 80 13.91 -5.69 16.28
CA ILE A 80 14.88 -5.07 17.18
C ILE A 80 14.19 -4.90 18.52
N SER A 81 14.84 -5.35 19.60
CA SER A 81 14.24 -5.39 20.94
C SER A 81 13.79 -4.03 21.49
N SER A 82 14.39 -2.93 21.02
CA SER A 82 14.05 -1.56 21.40
C SER A 82 12.90 -0.95 20.57
N LYS A 83 12.37 -1.66 19.58
CA LYS A 83 11.31 -1.18 18.68
C LYS A 83 9.99 -1.92 18.91
N SER A 84 8.90 -1.31 18.47
CA SER A 84 7.58 -1.95 18.52
C SER A 84 7.55 -3.18 17.61
N VAL A 85 6.90 -4.25 18.08
CA VAL A 85 6.59 -5.42 17.24
C VAL A 85 5.66 -5.04 16.10
N ASP A 86 4.75 -4.08 16.32
CA ASP A 86 3.84 -3.58 15.30
C ASP A 86 4.59 -2.85 14.18
N ASP A 87 5.63 -2.09 14.52
CA ASP A 87 6.48 -1.44 13.51
C ASP A 87 7.22 -2.47 12.64
N ALA A 88 7.73 -3.55 13.27
CA ALA A 88 8.36 -4.64 12.54
C ALA A 88 7.35 -5.36 11.62
N ASN A 89 6.16 -5.67 12.15
CA ASN A 89 5.10 -6.32 11.40
C ASN A 89 4.63 -5.47 10.23
N MET A 90 4.49 -4.15 10.39
CA MET A 90 4.10 -3.24 9.30
C MET A 90 5.07 -3.32 8.11
N LEU A 91 6.38 -3.24 8.38
CA LEU A 91 7.40 -3.37 7.33
C LEU A 91 7.35 -4.72 6.62
N LEU A 92 7.25 -5.81 7.39
CA LEU A 92 7.18 -7.16 6.86
C LEU A 92 5.90 -7.39 6.04
N ASN A 93 4.76 -6.87 6.51
CA ASN A 93 3.48 -7.00 5.84
C ASN A 93 3.44 -6.23 4.52
N ILE A 94 3.96 -5.00 4.47
CA ILE A 94 4.06 -4.24 3.21
C ILE A 94 4.97 -4.99 2.22
N LYS A 95 6.10 -5.54 2.71
CA LYS A 95 6.97 -6.38 1.87
C LYS A 95 6.21 -7.59 1.31
N TYR A 96 5.50 -8.34 2.16
CA TYR A 96 4.74 -9.52 1.72
C TYR A 96 3.60 -9.17 0.75
N ALA A 97 2.92 -8.05 0.98
CA ALA A 97 1.88 -7.58 0.07
C ALA A 97 2.47 -7.22 -1.31
N LEU A 98 3.64 -6.57 -1.33
CA LEU A 98 4.34 -6.25 -2.58
C LEU A 98 4.80 -7.51 -3.31
N ASP A 99 5.42 -8.46 -2.59
CA ASP A 99 5.85 -9.74 -3.15
C ASP A 99 4.66 -10.48 -3.78
N TYR A 100 3.52 -10.54 -3.07
CA TYR A 100 2.27 -11.14 -3.57
C TYR A 100 1.76 -10.46 -4.84
N ILE A 101 1.71 -9.12 -4.87
CA ILE A 101 1.25 -8.37 -6.05
C ILE A 101 2.15 -8.63 -7.26
N LEU A 102 3.47 -8.68 -7.07
CA LEU A 102 4.44 -8.90 -8.14
C LEU A 102 4.39 -10.32 -8.70
N GLN A 103 4.13 -11.31 -7.86
CA GLN A 103 4.03 -12.72 -8.24
C GLN A 103 2.69 -13.05 -8.89
N GLU A 104 1.59 -12.72 -8.22
CA GLU A 104 0.25 -13.15 -8.63
C GLU A 104 -0.41 -12.19 -9.63
N LYS A 105 0.05 -10.94 -9.69
CA LYS A 105 -0.50 -9.88 -10.57
C LYS A 105 -2.04 -9.86 -10.55
N PRO A 106 -2.68 -9.80 -9.37
CA PRO A 106 -4.11 -10.00 -9.26
C PRO A 106 -4.87 -8.88 -9.99
N THR A 107 -5.98 -9.24 -10.63
CA THR A 107 -6.90 -8.22 -11.16
C THR A 107 -7.45 -7.40 -10.01
N ILE A 108 -7.56 -6.08 -10.18
CA ILE A 108 -8.12 -5.18 -9.17
C ILE A 108 -9.63 -5.47 -9.03
N THR A 109 -9.99 -6.18 -7.96
CA THR A 109 -11.34 -6.56 -7.61
C THR A 109 -11.53 -6.33 -6.11
N LYS A 110 -12.78 -6.25 -5.65
CA LYS A 110 -13.05 -6.12 -4.21
C LYS A 110 -12.39 -7.25 -3.43
N HIS A 111 -12.36 -8.45 -3.99
CA HIS A 111 -11.71 -9.61 -3.39
C HIS A 111 -10.19 -9.39 -3.23
N SER A 112 -9.48 -9.03 -4.30
CA SER A 112 -8.03 -8.83 -4.23
C SER A 112 -7.62 -7.65 -3.35
N ILE A 113 -8.42 -6.56 -3.30
CA ILE A 113 -8.19 -5.48 -2.33
C ILE A 113 -8.29 -6.00 -0.89
N ARG A 114 -9.29 -6.84 -0.58
CA ARG A 114 -9.46 -7.41 0.76
C ARG A 114 -8.34 -8.38 1.11
N GLU A 115 -7.87 -9.17 0.14
CA GLU A 115 -6.74 -10.07 0.31
C GLU A 115 -5.44 -9.30 0.61
N ILE A 116 -5.15 -8.25 -0.17
CA ILE A 116 -4.02 -7.35 0.09
C ILE A 116 -4.16 -6.70 1.48
N HIS A 117 -5.33 -6.20 1.83
CA HIS A 117 -5.56 -5.62 3.15
C HIS A 117 -5.38 -6.66 4.27
N GLN A 118 -5.78 -7.92 4.06
CA GLN A 118 -5.55 -8.99 5.03
C GLN A 118 -4.05 -9.22 5.27
N ILE A 119 -3.22 -9.23 4.22
CA ILE A 119 -1.76 -9.31 4.34
C ILE A 119 -1.22 -8.09 5.11
N LEU A 120 -1.62 -6.88 4.71
CA LEU A 120 -1.17 -5.63 5.32
C LEU A 120 -1.48 -5.52 6.81
N SER A 121 -2.64 -6.02 7.24
CA SER A 121 -3.14 -5.90 8.61
C SER A 121 -2.80 -7.09 9.52
N GLN A 122 -2.06 -8.08 9.02
CA GLN A 122 -1.72 -9.28 9.77
C GLN A 122 -0.89 -8.93 11.03
N GLY A 123 -1.37 -9.32 12.21
CA GLY A 123 -0.69 -9.01 13.47
C GLY A 123 -0.80 -7.56 13.93
N LEU A 124 -1.40 -6.66 13.13
CA LEU A 124 -1.67 -5.27 13.49
C LEU A 124 -3.14 -5.05 13.89
N LEU A 125 -4.06 -5.83 13.29
CA LEU A 125 -5.49 -5.79 13.61
C LEU A 125 -6.00 -7.12 14.16
N PRO A 126 -7.09 -7.12 14.94
CA PRO A 126 -7.80 -8.35 15.31
C PRO A 126 -8.19 -9.14 14.06
N LYS A 127 -8.08 -10.48 14.11
CA LYS A 127 -8.35 -11.36 12.94
C LYS A 127 -9.66 -11.05 12.20
N LYS A 128 -10.72 -10.69 12.92
CA LYS A 128 -12.04 -10.36 12.34
C LYS A 128 -12.06 -9.09 11.48
N ALA A 129 -11.10 -8.19 11.68
CA ALA A 129 -10.99 -6.92 10.93
C ALA A 129 -10.02 -7.03 9.73
N GLN A 130 -9.25 -8.12 9.63
CA GLN A 130 -8.29 -8.30 8.55
C GLN A 130 -9.02 -8.59 7.24
N GLY A 131 -8.93 -7.65 6.31
CA GLY A 131 -9.58 -7.72 5.01
C GLY A 131 -11.07 -7.39 5.05
N GLY A 132 -11.58 -6.92 6.19
CA GLY A 132 -12.96 -6.47 6.36
C GLY A 132 -13.12 -4.98 6.11
N VAL A 133 -14.35 -4.54 5.83
CA VAL A 133 -14.70 -3.12 5.97
C VAL A 133 -14.75 -2.77 7.46
N ARG A 134 -14.59 -1.48 7.77
CA ARG A 134 -14.68 -1.00 9.15
C ARG A 134 -16.13 -1.01 9.65
N GLU A 135 -16.29 -1.32 10.94
CA GLU A 135 -17.58 -1.32 11.63
C GLU A 135 -17.92 0.03 12.28
N LEU A 136 -16.90 0.84 12.55
CA LEU A 136 -17.05 2.13 13.22
C LEU A 136 -16.83 3.26 12.23
N ALA A 137 -17.56 4.37 12.42
CA ALA A 137 -17.31 5.62 11.71
C ALA A 137 -15.96 6.19 12.11
N VAL A 138 -15.25 6.79 11.14
CA VAL A 138 -13.94 7.41 11.34
C VAL A 138 -13.86 8.74 10.62
N THR A 139 -12.93 9.58 11.04
CA THR A 139 -12.51 10.80 10.35
C THR A 139 -11.05 10.67 9.95
N ILE A 140 -10.64 11.38 8.89
CA ILE A 140 -9.23 11.48 8.52
C ILE A 140 -8.70 12.80 9.05
N GLY A 141 -7.65 12.75 9.89
CA GLY A 141 -7.04 13.96 10.42
C GLY A 141 -6.48 14.85 9.31
N ASN A 142 -6.53 16.17 9.50
CA ASN A 142 -6.07 17.17 8.52
C ASN A 142 -6.76 17.06 7.14
N SER A 143 -7.96 16.52 7.08
CA SER A 143 -8.77 16.43 5.86
C SER A 143 -10.20 16.88 6.12
N GLU A 144 -10.79 17.58 5.16
CA GLU A 144 -12.22 17.90 5.16
C GLU A 144 -13.07 16.73 4.65
N TYR A 145 -12.44 15.70 4.07
CA TYR A 145 -13.13 14.50 3.62
C TYR A 145 -13.59 13.66 4.81
N VAL A 146 -14.90 13.40 4.88
CA VAL A 146 -15.52 12.48 5.82
C VAL A 146 -15.86 11.18 5.10
N PRO A 147 -15.24 10.04 5.46
CA PRO A 147 -15.54 8.76 4.83
C PRO A 147 -16.96 8.25 5.09
N LEU A 148 -17.53 7.50 4.14
CA LEU A 148 -18.85 6.86 4.23
C LEU A 148 -19.00 6.02 5.50
N SER A 149 -19.84 6.40 6.45
CA SER A 149 -19.82 5.83 7.81
C SER A 149 -20.42 4.43 7.93
N ASN A 150 -21.44 4.10 7.12
CA ASN A 150 -22.24 2.89 7.23
C ASN A 150 -21.49 1.64 6.68
N PRO A 151 -21.27 0.59 7.51
CA PRO A 151 -20.57 -0.63 7.08
C PRO A 151 -21.26 -1.40 5.94
N LEU A 152 -22.59 -1.45 5.93
CA LEU A 152 -23.33 -2.11 4.86
C LEU A 152 -23.16 -1.38 3.54
N GLU A 153 -23.22 -0.04 3.55
CA GLU A 153 -23.01 0.76 2.35
C GLU A 153 -21.56 0.71 1.87
N LEU A 154 -20.57 0.61 2.78
CA LEU A 154 -19.17 0.35 2.46
C LEU A 154 -19.00 -1.02 1.78
N GLU A 155 -19.63 -2.06 2.31
CA GLU A 155 -19.58 -3.41 1.74
C GLU A 155 -20.25 -3.46 0.35
N LEU A 156 -21.25 -2.62 0.09
CA LEU A 156 -21.90 -2.53 -1.22
C LEU A 156 -21.14 -1.71 -2.25
N GLN A 157 -20.05 -1.02 -1.88
CA GLN A 157 -19.24 -0.28 -2.84
C GLN A 157 -18.60 -1.22 -3.87
N ASN A 158 -18.79 -0.90 -5.14
CA ASN A 158 -18.13 -1.58 -6.24
C ASN A 158 -16.85 -0.84 -6.63
N ILE A 159 -15.84 -1.59 -7.05
CA ILE A 159 -14.68 -0.98 -7.71
C ILE A 159 -15.16 -0.46 -9.06
N LYS A 160 -15.11 0.86 -9.25
CA LYS A 160 -15.24 1.45 -10.57
C LYS A 160 -14.02 1.02 -11.38
N THR A 161 -14.23 0.16 -12.38
CA THR A 161 -13.16 -0.33 -13.27
C THR A 161 -12.48 0.85 -13.98
N LEU A 162 -11.15 0.72 -14.14
CA LEU A 162 -10.23 1.70 -14.73
C LEU A 162 -10.51 1.99 -16.21
#